data_AF-A0AAU3ZYQ4-F1
#
_entry.id   AF-A0AAU3ZYQ4-F1
#
_cell.length_a   1.000
_cell.length_b   1.000
_cell.length_c   1.000
_cell.angle_alpha   90.00
_cell.angle_beta   90.00
_cell.angle_gamma   90.00
#
_symmetry.space_group_name_H-M   'P 1'
#
loop_
_entity.id
_entity.type
_entity.pdbx_description
1 polymer ?
#
loop_
_entity_poly.entity_id
_entity_poly.type
_entity_poly.pdbx_seq_one_letter_code
_entity_poly.pdbx_strand_id
1 'polypeptide(L)' 'MSDRKGVQEEPQEERGAKGSRDTGSNEPSGGPADRPAGTADEKSDTSIKPQKSSHPDAPDLQSGGG' A
#
# COMPACT_ATOMS: atom_id res chain seq x y z
N MET A 1 32.58 21.55 11.37
CA MET A 1 31.19 21.07 11.33
C MET A 1 30.32 22.30 11.52
N SER A 2 29.82 22.85 10.43
CA SER A 2 29.20 24.17 10.39
C SER A 2 27.88 24.20 11.15
N ASP A 3 27.69 25.26 11.93
CA ASP A 3 26.51 25.57 12.72
C ASP A 3 25.24 25.60 11.87
N ARG A 4 24.48 24.50 11.85
CA ARG A 4 23.04 24.60 11.68
C ARG A 4 22.48 25.11 13.01
N LYS A 5 22.60 26.42 13.26
CA LYS A 5 21.74 27.12 14.21
C LYS A 5 20.31 26.70 13.86
N GLY A 6 19.65 26.00 14.79
CA GLY A 6 18.31 25.49 14.61
C GLY A 6 17.41 26.57 14.05
N VAL A 7 17.00 26.40 12.79
CA VAL A 7 16.08 27.31 12.14
C VAL A 7 14.79 27.26 12.96
N GLN A 8 14.36 28.41 13.50
CA GLN A 8 13.08 28.45 14.21
C GLN A 8 12.00 28.13 13.19
N GLU A 9 11.29 27.02 13.42
CA GLU A 9 10.20 26.61 12.55
C GLU A 9 9.02 27.56 12.75
N GLU A 10 8.41 27.96 11.64
CA GLU A 10 7.17 28.74 11.70
C GLU A 10 6.03 27.87 12.25
N PRO A 11 5.16 28.42 13.12
CA PRO A 11 4.01 27.70 13.63
C PRO A 11 3.14 27.18 12.50
N GLN A 12 2.82 25.88 12.53
CA GLN A 12 1.85 25.29 11.62
C GLN A 12 0.44 25.63 12.08
N GLU A 13 -0.44 25.94 11.13
CA GLU A 13 -1.85 26.14 11.42
C GLU A 13 -2.51 24.85 11.93
N GLU A 14 -3.62 25.00 12.63
CA GLU A 14 -4.38 23.86 13.12
C GLU A 14 -4.86 22.99 11.96
N ARG A 15 -4.83 21.68 12.15
CA ARG A 15 -5.45 20.75 11.21
C ARG A 15 -6.93 21.11 11.05
N GLY A 16 -7.40 21.18 9.80
CA GLY A 16 -8.84 21.33 9.53
C GLY A 16 -9.69 20.19 10.10
N ALA A 17 -11.00 20.30 9.95
CA ALA A 17 -11.95 19.30 10.44
C ALA A 17 -11.61 17.86 10.01
N LYS A 18 -11.89 16.89 10.87
CA LYS A 18 -11.71 15.47 10.58
C LYS A 18 -12.50 15.08 9.32
N GLY A 19 -11.90 14.28 8.44
CA GLY A 19 -12.56 13.78 7.24
C GLY A 19 -13.74 12.84 7.54
N SER A 20 -14.63 12.67 6.56
CA SER A 20 -15.91 11.93 6.65
C SER A 20 -15.80 10.41 6.80
N ARG A 21 -14.64 9.87 7.16
CA ARG A 21 -14.42 8.42 7.26
C ARG A 21 -15.43 7.75 8.22
N ASP A 22 -15.85 8.48 9.25
CA ASP A 22 -16.78 7.98 10.27
C ASP A 22 -18.27 8.11 9.87
N THR A 23 -18.59 8.82 8.79
CA THR A 23 -19.98 8.94 8.28
C THR A 23 -20.25 8.00 7.10
N GLY A 24 -19.39 7.00 6.90
CA GLY A 24 -19.64 5.94 5.92
C GLY A 24 -20.86 5.09 6.32
N SER A 25 -21.54 4.50 5.33
CA SER A 25 -22.59 3.54 5.60
C SER A 25 -22.02 2.32 6.34
N ASN A 26 -22.69 1.89 7.41
CA ASN A 26 -22.44 0.59 8.04
C ASN A 26 -22.97 -0.57 7.17
N GLU A 27 -23.79 -0.25 6.16
CA GLU A 27 -24.33 -1.24 5.24
C GLU A 27 -23.36 -1.46 4.08
N PRO A 28 -23.16 -2.73 3.67
CA PRO A 28 -22.42 -3.00 2.45
C PRO A 28 -23.08 -2.27 1.27
N SER A 29 -22.28 -1.66 0.40
CA SER A 29 -22.84 -1.13 -0.84
C SER A 29 -23.47 -2.31 -1.59
N GLY A 30 -24.78 -2.20 -1.86
CA GLY A 30 -25.62 -3.23 -2.47
C GLY A 30 -25.27 -3.47 -3.92
N GLY A 31 -24.00 -3.80 -4.20
CA GLY A 31 -23.62 -4.41 -5.47
C GLY A 31 -24.54 -5.59 -5.75
N PRO A 32 -24.73 -5.93 -7.04
CA PRO A 32 -25.71 -6.94 -7.44
C PRO A 32 -25.56 -8.20 -6.58
N ALA A 33 -26.69 -8.65 -6.00
CA ALA A 33 -26.76 -9.86 -5.18
C ALA A 33 -26.20 -11.07 -5.94
N ASP A 34 -26.35 -11.06 -7.26
CA ASP A 34 -25.88 -12.07 -8.20
C ASP A 34 -24.48 -11.75 -8.73
N ARG A 35 -23.55 -11.37 -7.85
CA ARG A 35 -22.14 -11.33 -8.26
C ARG A 35 -21.71 -12.76 -8.55
N PRO A 36 -21.32 -13.11 -9.79
CA PRO A 36 -20.93 -14.47 -10.10
C PRO A 36 -19.74 -14.84 -9.20
N ALA A 37 -19.78 -16.04 -8.65
CA ALA A 37 -18.65 -16.58 -7.92
C ALA A 37 -17.42 -16.54 -8.84
N GLY A 38 -16.31 -15.98 -8.34
CA GLY A 38 -15.05 -16.02 -9.08
C GLY A 38 -14.64 -17.48 -9.27
N THR A 39 -14.51 -17.90 -10.52
CA THR A 39 -14.00 -19.23 -10.86
C THR A 39 -12.48 -19.16 -10.93
N ALA A 40 -11.78 -19.84 -10.04
CA ALA A 40 -10.41 -20.25 -10.30
C ALA A 40 -10.50 -21.63 -10.97
N ASP A 41 -10.14 -21.72 -12.25
CA ASP A 41 -9.94 -23.04 -12.86
C ASP A 41 -8.64 -23.66 -12.34
N GLU A 42 -8.50 -24.99 -12.37
CA GLU A 42 -7.27 -25.66 -11.88
C GLU A 42 -5.99 -25.21 -12.60
N LYS A 43 -6.10 -24.58 -13.77
CA LYS A 43 -4.97 -24.01 -14.53
C LYS A 43 -4.78 -22.52 -14.29
N SER A 44 -5.60 -21.89 -13.43
CA SER A 44 -5.39 -20.53 -12.94
C SER A 44 -4.22 -20.50 -11.95
N ASP A 45 -3.02 -20.74 -12.45
CA ASP A 45 -1.79 -20.49 -11.72
C ASP A 45 -1.51 -18.98 -11.76
N THR A 46 -1.91 -18.28 -10.69
CA THR A 46 -1.57 -16.86 -10.49
C THR A 46 -0.17 -16.67 -9.88
N SER A 47 0.58 -17.77 -9.68
CA SER A 47 1.93 -17.72 -9.14
C SER A 47 2.90 -17.13 -10.15
N ILE A 48 3.18 -15.84 -10.00
CA ILE A 48 4.31 -15.21 -10.69
C ILE A 48 5.59 -15.73 -10.03
N LYS A 49 6.36 -16.54 -10.75
CA LYS A 49 7.72 -16.91 -10.32
C LYS A 49 8.55 -15.62 -10.29
N PRO A 50 9.11 -15.21 -9.13
CA PRO A 50 9.93 -14.02 -9.07
C PRO A 50 11.11 -14.20 -10.03
N GLN A 51 11.21 -13.32 -11.02
CA GLN A 51 12.39 -13.29 -11.88
C GLN A 51 13.57 -12.82 -11.03
N LYS A 52 14.70 -13.53 -11.14
CA LYS A 52 15.96 -12.99 -10.60
C LYS A 52 16.18 -11.63 -11.25
N SER A 53 16.37 -10.59 -10.45
CA SER A 53 16.80 -9.30 -10.97
C SER A 53 18.18 -9.49 -11.61
N SER A 54 18.26 -9.43 -12.95
CA SER A 54 19.54 -9.43 -13.68
C SER A 54 20.04 -8.01 -13.94
N HIS A 55 19.45 -7.02 -13.29
CA HIS A 55 19.85 -5.62 -13.43
C HIS A 55 21.20 -5.42 -12.75
N PRO A 56 22.21 -4.84 -13.43
CA PRO A 56 23.57 -4.73 -12.91
C PRO A 56 23.66 -3.91 -11.60
N ASP A 57 22.70 -3.01 -11.38
CA ASP A 57 22.61 -2.17 -10.18
C ASP A 57 21.63 -2.68 -9.12
N ALA A 58 21.11 -3.92 -9.25
CA ALA A 58 20.22 -4.48 -8.24
C ALA A 58 21.03 -4.83 -6.97
N PRO A 59 20.54 -4.47 -5.76
CA PRO A 59 21.18 -4.91 -4.53
C PRO A 59 21.01 -6.42 -4.33
N ASP A 60 22.06 -7.09 -3.86
CA ASP A 60 22.03 -8.51 -3.51
C ASP A 60 21.18 -8.73 -2.24
N LEU A 61 19.89 -9.03 -2.42
CA LEU A 61 18.98 -9.35 -1.33
C LEU A 61 19.01 -10.86 -1.05
N GLN A 62 19.45 -11.25 0.15
CA GLN A 62 19.35 -12.63 0.61
C GLN A 62 17.86 -12.97 0.79
N SER A 63 17.32 -13.92 0.01
CA SER A 63 15.98 -14.45 0.25
C SER A 63 15.96 -15.17 1.60
N GLY A 64 15.32 -14.57 2.59
CA GLY A 64 15.16 -15.16 3.92
C GLY A 64 14.12 -16.28 3.89
N GLY A 65 14.58 -17.53 3.95
CA GLY A 65 13.78 -18.69 4.32
C GLY A 65 14.44 -19.37 5.50
N GLY A 66 13.74 -19.39 6.65
CA GLY A 66 14.12 -20.17 7.84
C GLY A 66 13.59 -21.59 7.80
#